data_AF-A0A0B1S1Y7-F1
#
_entry.id   AF-A0A0B1S1Y7-F1
#
_cell.length_a   1.000
_cell.length_b   1.000
_cell.length_c   1.000
_cell.angle_alpha   90.00
_cell.angle_beta   90.00
_cell.angle_gamma   90.00
#
_symmetry.space_group_name_H-M   'P 1'
#
loop_
_entity.id
_entity.type
_entity.pdbx_description
1 polymer ?
#
loop_
_entity_poly.entity_id
_entity_poly.type
_entity_poly.pdbx_seq_one_letter_code
_entity_poly.pdbx_strand_id
1 'polypeptide(L)'
;MEECVRKAIDMDVREEGMLSSVVDDVLFLVRKCVRRATSSGSVDCVCAALNNGVALLETTFYQYLFGAVQAGYPSTNFAAEALQTAQNAYNVIQHGKTSEASTDTQKESFLTATNNARGTADLLLELRKGLEQEWSKTQRSDVESGKLDNAVSQLTDVSRKMHHLASLGIESLCKTVFRPKLKSSCEAYADINHTLNDTQLAEFEAVDPFIEQFNANLDKQIASFEPVLLKDNFQTLLLTVCSEVERQMERVIMKCSFNRLGGLQLDREYRQLSAYLSG
;
A
#
# COMPACT_ATOMS: atom_id res chain seq x y z
N MET A 1 5.14 0.21 29.51
CA MET A 1 4.41 0.08 28.24
C MET A 1 5.39 -0.05 27.08
N GLU A 2 6.34 0.86 26.97
CA GLU A 2 7.38 0.89 25.93
C GLU A 2 8.12 -0.45 25.73
N GLU A 3 8.65 -1.06 26.80
CA GLU A 3 9.32 -2.37 26.71
C GLU A 3 8.40 -3.48 26.18
N CYS A 4 7.11 -3.44 26.54
CA CYS A 4 6.13 -4.40 26.03
C CYS A 4 5.85 -4.21 24.55
N VAL A 5 5.80 -2.95 24.06
CA VAL A 5 5.63 -2.65 22.63
C VAL A 5 6.85 -3.12 21.84
N ARG A 6 8.08 -2.87 22.34
CA ARG A 6 9.29 -3.41 21.72
C ARG A 6 9.27 -4.93 21.65
N LYS A 7 8.91 -5.58 22.75
CA LYS A 7 8.80 -7.05 22.80
C LYS A 7 7.74 -7.59 21.84
N ALA A 8 6.61 -6.91 21.68
CA ALA A 8 5.59 -7.28 20.69
C ALA A 8 6.13 -7.19 19.26
N ILE A 9 6.92 -6.16 18.95
CA ILE A 9 7.61 -6.02 17.66
C ILE A 9 8.64 -7.14 17.45
N ASP A 10 9.45 -7.45 18.47
CA ASP A 10 10.46 -8.51 18.38
C ASP A 10 9.85 -9.91 18.23
N MET A 11 8.61 -10.08 18.69
CA MET A 11 7.83 -11.32 18.62
C MET A 11 6.81 -11.32 17.47
N ASP A 12 6.91 -10.38 16.53
CA ASP A 12 5.97 -10.26 15.41
C ASP A 12 5.95 -11.56 14.59
N VAL A 13 4.77 -12.15 14.48
CA VAL A 13 4.53 -13.36 13.67
C VAL A 13 3.49 -13.03 12.64
N ARG A 14 3.80 -13.34 11.38
CA ARG A 14 2.81 -13.27 10.31
C ARG A 14 1.83 -14.43 10.46
N GLU A 15 0.55 -14.11 10.58
CA GLU A 15 -0.53 -15.09 10.63
C GLU A 15 -0.93 -15.51 9.20
N GLU A 16 -1.82 -16.48 9.04
CA GLU A 16 -2.37 -16.89 7.72
C GLU A 16 -3.11 -15.75 6.99
N GLY A 17 -3.25 -14.58 7.62
CA GLY A 17 -3.86 -13.37 7.06
C GLY A 17 -2.87 -12.36 6.45
N MET A 18 -3.43 -11.20 6.06
CA MET A 18 -2.70 -10.07 5.47
C MET A 18 -2.02 -9.16 6.50
N LEU A 19 -2.38 -9.35 7.78
CA LEU A 19 -1.83 -8.66 8.94
C LEU A 19 -0.93 -9.61 9.72
N SER A 20 -0.02 -9.04 10.50
CA SER A 20 0.76 -9.80 11.47
C SER A 20 0.30 -9.53 12.91
N SER A 21 0.68 -10.42 13.83
CA SER A 21 0.23 -10.41 15.22
C SER A 21 0.57 -9.11 15.96
N VAL A 22 1.61 -8.39 15.53
CA VAL A 22 2.04 -7.13 16.15
C VAL A 22 0.95 -6.07 16.21
N VAL A 23 0.03 -6.05 15.24
CA VAL A 23 -1.07 -5.06 15.20
C VAL A 23 -1.98 -5.27 16.40
N ASP A 24 -2.44 -6.50 16.59
CA ASP A 24 -3.32 -6.87 17.70
C ASP A 24 -2.58 -6.76 19.04
N ASP A 25 -1.33 -7.22 19.12
CA ASP A 25 -0.54 -7.16 20.35
C ASP A 25 -0.33 -5.71 20.83
N VAL A 26 0.07 -4.81 19.94
CA VAL A 26 0.31 -3.40 20.28
C VAL A 26 -0.99 -2.70 20.67
N LEU A 27 -2.07 -2.87 19.89
CA LEU A 27 -3.35 -2.23 20.20
C LEU A 27 -4.00 -2.81 21.47
N PHE A 28 -3.86 -4.11 21.70
CA PHE A 28 -4.28 -4.75 22.94
C PHE A 28 -3.53 -4.19 24.15
N LEU A 29 -2.20 -4.03 24.06
CA LEU A 29 -1.40 -3.44 25.12
C LEU A 29 -1.85 -2.02 25.46
N VAL A 30 -2.03 -1.16 24.45
CA VAL A 30 -2.53 0.21 24.64
C VAL A 30 -3.90 0.20 25.30
N ARG A 31 -4.87 -0.55 24.75
CA ARG A 31 -6.23 -0.67 25.29
C ARG A 31 -6.23 -1.17 26.73
N LYS A 32 -5.42 -2.19 27.04
CA LYS A 32 -5.33 -2.78 28.37
C LYS A 32 -4.79 -1.78 29.39
N CYS A 33 -3.78 -1.00 29.03
CA CYS A 33 -3.23 0.03 29.91
C CYS A 33 -4.24 1.16 30.17
N VAL A 34 -4.94 1.63 29.13
CA VAL A 34 -5.98 2.67 29.27
C VAL A 34 -7.15 2.19 30.14
N ARG A 35 -7.60 0.95 29.95
CA ARG A 35 -8.65 0.36 30.80
C ARG A 35 -8.22 0.22 32.27
N ARG A 36 -6.98 -0.20 32.54
CA ARG A 36 -6.44 -0.24 33.91
C ARG A 36 -6.37 1.15 34.53
N ALA A 37 -5.98 2.17 33.76
CA ALA A 37 -6.01 3.55 34.22
C ALA A 37 -7.44 4.02 34.49
N THR A 38 -8.42 3.59 33.70
CA THR A 38 -9.85 3.89 33.93
C THR A 38 -10.32 3.33 35.27
N SER A 39 -9.83 2.16 35.69
CA SER A 39 -10.15 1.57 37.00
C SER A 39 -9.60 2.34 38.20
N SER A 40 -8.67 3.29 38.01
CA SER A 40 -8.18 4.13 39.12
C SER A 40 -9.16 5.25 39.51
N GLY A 41 -10.15 5.53 38.66
CA GLY A 41 -11.10 6.64 38.85
C GLY A 41 -10.53 8.03 38.56
N SER A 42 -9.24 8.15 38.22
CA SER A 42 -8.61 9.44 37.89
C SER A 42 -8.54 9.66 36.38
N VAL A 43 -9.21 10.72 35.90
CA VAL A 43 -9.16 11.14 34.49
C VAL A 43 -7.74 11.51 34.07
N ASP A 44 -6.98 12.15 34.95
CA ASP A 44 -5.59 12.50 34.65
C ASP A 44 -4.72 11.25 34.46
N CYS A 45 -4.97 10.17 35.21
CA CYS A 45 -4.31 8.88 34.98
C CYS A 45 -4.70 8.26 33.63
N VAL A 46 -5.98 8.35 33.24
CA VAL A 46 -6.45 7.85 31.93
C VAL A 46 -5.79 8.62 30.78
N CYS A 47 -5.79 9.96 30.85
CA CYS A 47 -5.14 10.81 29.87
C CYS A 47 -3.63 10.52 29.78
N ALA A 48 -2.95 10.38 30.92
CA ALA A 48 -1.52 10.05 30.93
C ALA A 48 -1.23 8.69 30.28
N ALA A 49 -2.05 7.66 30.57
CA ALA A 49 -1.89 6.33 29.98
C ALA A 49 -2.17 6.33 28.46
N LEU A 50 -3.23 7.03 28.02
CA LEU A 50 -3.58 7.12 26.61
C LEU A 50 -2.55 7.92 25.81
N ASN A 51 -2.14 9.09 26.32
CA ASN A 51 -1.11 9.91 25.68
C ASN A 51 0.22 9.15 25.57
N ASN A 52 0.59 8.34 26.57
CA ASN A 52 1.76 7.47 26.47
C ASN A 52 1.61 6.40 25.39
N GLY A 53 0.43 5.77 25.29
CA GLY A 53 0.14 4.80 24.22
C GLY A 53 0.18 5.42 22.83
N VAL A 54 -0.44 6.59 22.65
CA VAL A 54 -0.39 7.39 21.43
C VAL A 54 1.06 7.70 21.05
N ALA A 55 1.86 8.21 21.99
CA ALA A 55 3.26 8.52 21.72
C ALA A 55 4.05 7.30 21.23
N LEU A 56 3.81 6.11 21.80
CA LEU A 56 4.45 4.86 21.36
C LEU A 56 3.97 4.42 19.97
N LEU A 57 2.69 4.61 19.65
CA LEU A 57 2.15 4.32 18.33
C LEU A 57 2.76 5.25 17.26
N GLU A 58 2.89 6.54 17.56
CA GLU A 58 3.44 7.54 16.63
C GLU A 58 4.95 7.47 16.43
N THR A 59 5.67 6.94 17.42
CA THR A 59 7.13 6.85 17.38
C THR A 59 7.56 5.43 17.10
N THR A 60 7.58 4.57 18.12
CA THR A 60 8.18 3.24 18.07
C THR A 60 7.49 2.34 17.06
N PHE A 61 6.15 2.23 17.11
CA PHE A 61 5.42 1.35 16.22
C PHE A 61 5.39 1.88 14.78
N TYR A 62 5.15 3.19 14.60
CA TYR A 62 5.24 3.83 13.30
C TYR A 62 6.62 3.62 12.65
N GLN A 63 7.72 3.81 13.40
CA GLN A 63 9.08 3.66 12.88
C GLN A 63 9.39 2.21 12.47
N TYR A 64 8.87 1.23 13.19
CA TYR A 64 8.96 -0.18 12.80
C TYR A 64 8.32 -0.42 11.43
N LEU A 65 7.06 -0.01 11.25
CA LEU A 65 6.35 -0.16 9.97
C LEU A 65 7.00 0.68 8.86
N PHE A 66 7.38 1.93 9.17
CA PHE A 66 8.03 2.83 8.24
C PHE A 66 9.36 2.28 7.74
N GLY A 67 10.17 1.65 8.60
CA GLY A 67 11.44 1.04 8.20
C GLY A 67 11.25 -0.02 7.12
N ALA A 68 10.25 -0.89 7.27
CA ALA A 68 9.91 -1.90 6.27
C ALA A 68 9.37 -1.30 4.96
N VAL A 69 8.50 -0.28 5.05
CA VAL A 69 8.00 0.44 3.86
C VAL A 69 9.13 1.20 3.15
N GLN A 70 10.06 1.81 3.91
CA GLN A 70 11.20 2.55 3.39
C GLN A 70 12.24 1.64 2.73
N ALA A 71 12.44 0.42 3.25
CA ALA A 71 13.28 -0.58 2.60
C ALA A 71 12.78 -0.92 1.18
N GLY A 72 11.48 -0.73 0.95
CA GLY A 72 10.86 -0.76 -0.37
C GLY A 72 10.61 -2.18 -0.88
N TYR A 73 9.75 -2.26 -1.90
CA TYR A 73 9.49 -3.50 -2.61
C TYR A 73 10.69 -3.85 -3.51
N PRO A 74 11.16 -5.11 -3.54
CA PRO A 74 12.30 -5.47 -4.37
C PRO A 74 12.00 -5.26 -5.87
N SER A 75 12.92 -4.59 -6.56
CA SER A 75 12.82 -4.36 -8.02
C SER A 75 13.11 -5.66 -8.79
N THR A 76 12.27 -5.97 -9.77
CA THR A 76 12.40 -7.15 -10.66
C THR A 76 12.90 -6.78 -12.06
N ASN A 77 13.58 -5.64 -12.22
CA ASN A 77 14.18 -5.31 -13.51
C ASN A 77 15.31 -6.30 -13.85
N PHE A 78 15.37 -6.80 -15.09
CA PHE A 78 16.37 -7.77 -15.56
C PHE A 78 17.82 -7.36 -15.24
N ALA A 79 18.15 -6.07 -15.29
CA ALA A 79 19.48 -5.56 -14.91
C ALA A 79 19.75 -5.62 -13.39
N ALA A 80 18.72 -5.37 -12.57
CA ALA A 80 18.81 -5.48 -11.12
C ALA A 80 18.84 -6.95 -10.68
N GLU A 81 18.03 -7.80 -11.31
CA GLU A 81 18.01 -9.25 -11.11
C GLU A 81 19.34 -9.89 -11.56
N ALA A 82 19.92 -9.47 -12.68
CA ALA A 82 21.23 -9.94 -13.14
C ALA A 82 22.38 -9.47 -12.23
N LEU A 83 22.36 -8.20 -11.78
CA LEU A 83 23.38 -7.67 -10.86
C LEU A 83 23.27 -8.35 -9.48
N GLN A 84 22.05 -8.57 -9.01
CA GLN A 84 21.79 -9.22 -7.72
C GLN A 84 22.07 -10.72 -7.79
N THR A 85 21.78 -11.39 -8.91
CA THR A 85 22.19 -12.79 -9.16
C THR A 85 23.71 -12.90 -9.18
N ALA A 86 24.42 -11.96 -9.81
CA ALA A 86 25.88 -11.94 -9.83
C ALA A 86 26.49 -11.68 -8.43
N GLN A 87 25.91 -10.76 -7.65
CA GLN A 87 26.32 -10.50 -6.26
C GLN A 87 26.00 -11.67 -5.33
N ASN A 88 24.84 -12.29 -5.48
CA ASN A 88 24.44 -13.47 -4.71
C ASN A 88 25.31 -14.67 -5.06
N ALA A 89 25.62 -14.89 -6.33
CA ALA A 89 26.56 -15.92 -6.76
C ALA A 89 27.96 -15.69 -6.17
N TYR A 90 28.45 -14.44 -6.15
CA TYR A 90 29.71 -14.08 -5.52
C TYR A 90 29.72 -14.35 -4.00
N ASN A 91 28.65 -13.98 -3.31
CA ASN A 91 28.48 -14.20 -1.86
C ASN A 91 28.30 -15.68 -1.51
N VAL A 92 27.62 -16.47 -2.34
CA VAL A 92 27.51 -17.93 -2.19
C VAL A 92 28.88 -18.59 -2.35
N ILE A 93 29.69 -18.14 -3.31
CA ILE A 93 31.03 -18.68 -3.55
C ILE A 93 32.01 -18.33 -2.41
N GLN A 94 31.92 -17.14 -1.81
CA GLN A 94 32.80 -16.76 -0.69
C GLN A 94 32.31 -17.18 0.70
N HIS A 95 31.00 -17.24 0.93
CA HIS A 95 30.42 -17.37 2.28
C HIS A 95 29.37 -18.50 2.42
N GLY A 96 29.08 -19.26 1.36
CA GLY A 96 28.27 -20.49 1.44
C GLY A 96 26.80 -20.31 1.82
N LYS A 97 26.25 -19.08 1.80
CA LYS A 97 24.84 -18.80 2.11
C LYS A 97 24.07 -18.41 0.86
N THR A 98 23.01 -19.15 0.53
CA THR A 98 22.03 -18.85 -0.52
C THR A 98 21.17 -17.64 -0.14
N SER A 99 21.09 -16.64 -1.04
CA SER A 99 20.45 -15.33 -0.78
C SER A 99 19.03 -15.19 -1.35
N GLU A 100 18.42 -16.24 -1.91
CA GLU A 100 17.02 -16.19 -2.41
C GLU A 100 16.01 -15.91 -1.28
N ALA A 101 16.30 -16.36 -0.06
CA ALA A 101 15.49 -16.07 1.11
C ALA A 101 15.37 -14.56 1.43
N SER A 102 16.35 -13.72 1.04
CA SER A 102 16.34 -12.29 1.43
C SER A 102 15.36 -11.44 0.63
N THR A 103 15.13 -11.75 -0.65
CA THR A 103 14.23 -10.97 -1.51
C THR A 103 12.76 -11.26 -1.21
N ASP A 104 12.42 -12.53 -0.99
CA ASP A 104 11.06 -12.91 -0.58
C ASP A 104 10.76 -12.37 0.81
N THR A 105 11.70 -12.46 1.75
CA THR A 105 11.54 -11.85 3.08
C THR A 105 11.34 -10.34 3.00
N GLN A 106 12.06 -9.63 2.13
CA GLN A 106 11.88 -8.18 1.94
C GLN A 106 10.51 -7.85 1.33
N LYS A 107 10.10 -8.60 0.30
CA LYS A 107 8.77 -8.46 -0.32
C LYS A 107 7.68 -8.66 0.72
N GLU A 108 7.76 -9.72 1.51
CA GLU A 108 6.79 -10.03 2.54
C GLU A 108 6.77 -8.97 3.64
N SER A 109 7.94 -8.54 4.11
CA SER A 109 8.07 -7.49 5.12
C SER A 109 7.43 -6.18 4.65
N PHE A 110 7.68 -5.77 3.40
CA PHE A 110 7.08 -4.58 2.81
C PHE A 110 5.55 -4.68 2.72
N LEU A 111 5.02 -5.78 2.18
CA LEU A 111 3.58 -5.97 2.00
C LEU A 111 2.86 -6.04 3.36
N THR A 112 3.44 -6.78 4.31
CA THR A 112 2.91 -6.92 5.68
C THR A 112 2.91 -5.58 6.39
N ALA A 113 4.00 -4.80 6.33
CA ALA A 113 4.04 -3.49 6.95
C ALA A 113 3.02 -2.50 6.35
N THR A 114 2.84 -2.54 5.03
CA THR A 114 1.84 -1.71 4.32
C THR A 114 0.40 -2.07 4.73
N ASN A 115 0.10 -3.36 4.88
CA ASN A 115 -1.18 -3.83 5.38
C ASN A 115 -1.35 -3.50 6.88
N ASN A 116 -0.34 -3.74 7.70
CA ASN A 116 -0.35 -3.41 9.12
C ASN A 116 -0.61 -1.93 9.35
N ALA A 117 -0.01 -1.04 8.55
CA ALA A 117 -0.29 0.40 8.63
C ALA A 117 -1.77 0.69 8.35
N ARG A 118 -2.35 0.11 7.29
CA ARG A 118 -3.78 0.29 6.96
C ARG A 118 -4.69 -0.30 8.04
N GLY A 119 -4.48 -1.55 8.45
CA GLY A 119 -5.29 -2.21 9.47
C GLY A 119 -5.20 -1.52 10.84
N THR A 120 -4.02 -1.04 11.21
CA THR A 120 -3.84 -0.22 12.42
C THR A 120 -4.66 1.07 12.33
N ALA A 121 -4.69 1.74 11.17
CA ALA A 121 -5.46 2.97 10.99
C ALA A 121 -6.94 2.77 11.32
N ASP A 122 -7.53 1.67 10.84
CA ASP A 122 -8.95 1.35 11.04
C ASP A 122 -9.22 0.92 12.49
N LEU A 123 -8.38 0.02 13.02
CA LEU A 123 -8.52 -0.48 14.40
C LEU A 123 -8.31 0.62 15.45
N LEU A 124 -7.53 1.67 15.16
CA LEU A 124 -7.41 2.84 16.04
C LEU A 124 -8.73 3.62 16.15
N LEU A 125 -9.52 3.71 15.07
CA LEU A 125 -10.83 4.36 15.09
C LEU A 125 -11.84 3.49 15.86
N GLU A 126 -11.77 2.17 15.71
CA GLU A 126 -12.57 1.25 16.52
C GLU A 126 -12.22 1.32 18.01
N LEU A 127 -10.92 1.37 18.34
CA LEU A 127 -10.44 1.55 19.71
C LEU A 127 -10.97 2.84 20.31
N ARG A 128 -10.85 3.96 19.58
CA ARG A 128 -11.41 5.25 19.98
C ARG A 128 -12.90 5.13 20.31
N LYS A 129 -13.70 4.62 19.39
CA LYS A 129 -15.15 4.44 19.57
C LYS A 129 -15.46 3.57 20.79
N GLY A 130 -14.70 2.50 20.98
CA GLY A 130 -14.82 1.61 22.12
C GLY A 130 -14.54 2.31 23.46
N LEU A 131 -13.50 3.15 23.53
CA LEU A 131 -13.18 3.94 24.72
C LEU A 131 -14.25 5.00 25.02
N GLU A 132 -14.69 5.75 24.00
CA GLU A 132 -15.77 6.75 24.14
C GLU A 132 -17.07 6.09 24.65
N GLN A 133 -17.42 4.91 24.14
CA GLN A 133 -18.59 4.15 24.61
C GLN A 133 -18.42 3.62 26.05
N GLU A 134 -17.21 3.28 26.48
CA GLU A 134 -16.96 2.87 27.85
C GLU A 134 -17.07 4.05 28.82
N TRP A 135 -16.49 5.19 28.43
CA TRP A 135 -16.51 6.38 29.27
C TRP A 135 -17.90 6.98 29.41
N SER A 136 -18.75 6.93 28.38
CA SER A 136 -20.12 7.46 28.46
C SER A 136 -21.00 6.82 29.54
N LYS A 137 -20.62 5.63 30.05
CA LYS A 137 -21.32 4.93 31.14
C LYS A 137 -21.11 5.57 32.52
N THR A 138 -20.18 6.50 32.66
CA THR A 138 -19.87 7.18 33.92
C THR A 138 -20.08 8.68 33.75
N GLN A 139 -20.93 9.26 34.59
CA GLN A 139 -21.14 10.70 34.59
C GLN A 139 -19.88 11.40 35.09
N ARG A 140 -19.42 12.40 34.33
CA ARG A 140 -18.22 13.20 34.61
C ARG A 140 -18.56 14.68 34.48
N SER A 141 -17.73 15.53 35.06
CA SER A 141 -17.80 16.97 34.79
C SER A 141 -17.47 17.29 33.33
N ASP A 142 -17.90 18.46 32.84
CA ASP A 142 -17.57 18.91 31.48
C ASP A 142 -16.06 19.04 31.27
N VAL A 143 -15.32 19.45 32.30
CA VAL A 143 -13.86 19.57 32.27
C VAL A 143 -13.19 18.21 32.10
N GLU A 144 -13.65 17.20 32.84
CA GLU A 144 -13.15 15.84 32.74
C GLU A 144 -13.48 15.19 31.40
N SER A 145 -14.71 15.39 30.89
CA SER A 145 -15.12 14.92 29.57
C SER A 145 -14.24 15.56 28.48
N GLY A 146 -14.03 16.88 28.53
CA GLY A 146 -13.16 17.58 27.59
C GLY A 146 -11.70 17.10 27.63
N LYS A 147 -11.16 16.72 28.78
CA LYS A 147 -9.82 16.11 28.87
C LYS A 147 -9.75 14.75 28.16
N LEU A 148 -10.76 13.91 28.34
CA LEU A 148 -10.84 12.59 27.68
C LEU A 148 -11.01 12.73 26.17
N ASP A 149 -11.87 13.65 25.73
CA ASP A 149 -12.10 13.94 24.31
C ASP A 149 -10.81 14.40 23.62
N ASN A 150 -10.05 15.28 24.27
CA ASN A 150 -8.74 15.72 23.77
C ASN A 150 -7.68 14.61 23.78
N ALA A 151 -7.73 13.70 24.75
CA ALA A 151 -6.79 12.59 24.80
C ALA A 151 -7.09 11.55 23.71
N VAL A 152 -8.37 11.25 23.46
CA VAL A 152 -8.80 10.23 22.49
C VAL A 152 -8.78 10.72 21.05
N SER A 153 -8.94 12.02 20.81
CA SER A 153 -8.82 12.60 19.46
C SER A 153 -7.44 12.36 18.84
N GLN A 154 -6.38 12.27 19.65
CA GLN A 154 -5.04 11.95 19.18
C GLN A 154 -4.96 10.58 18.49
N LEU A 155 -5.81 9.60 18.84
CA LEU A 155 -5.87 8.32 18.11
C LEU A 155 -6.27 8.51 16.64
N THR A 156 -7.11 9.51 16.35
CA THR A 156 -7.45 9.87 14.97
C THR A 156 -6.27 10.49 14.23
N ASP A 157 -5.40 11.24 14.91
CA ASP A 157 -4.17 11.77 14.30
C ASP A 157 -3.20 10.66 13.95
N VAL A 158 -3.00 9.69 14.85
CA VAL A 158 -2.21 8.49 14.58
C VAL A 158 -2.82 7.68 13.43
N SER A 159 -4.14 7.47 13.42
CA SER A 159 -4.85 6.77 12.34
C SER A 159 -4.58 7.41 10.97
N ARG A 160 -4.66 8.75 10.88
CA ARG A 160 -4.32 9.48 9.64
C ARG A 160 -2.87 9.30 9.22
N LYS A 161 -1.92 9.30 10.16
CA LYS A 161 -0.50 9.03 9.88
C LYS A 161 -0.27 7.60 9.36
N MET A 162 -0.95 6.62 9.95
CA MET A 162 -0.86 5.21 9.52
C MET A 162 -1.49 5.00 8.13
N HIS A 163 -2.63 5.64 7.85
CA HIS A 163 -3.23 5.64 6.52
C HIS A 163 -2.26 6.26 5.49
N HIS A 164 -1.63 7.39 5.82
CA HIS A 164 -0.66 8.03 4.93
C HIS A 164 0.54 7.10 4.65
N LEU A 165 1.06 6.42 5.68
CA LEU A 165 2.15 5.45 5.51
C LEU A 165 1.75 4.30 4.56
N ALA A 166 0.54 3.75 4.70
CA ALA A 166 0.04 2.73 3.80
C ALA A 166 -0.04 3.24 2.35
N SER A 167 -0.56 4.47 2.14
CA SER A 167 -0.60 5.11 0.81
C SER A 167 0.80 5.26 0.21
N LEU A 168 1.80 5.71 0.98
CA LEU A 168 3.19 5.80 0.52
C LEU A 168 3.76 4.44 0.11
N GLY A 169 3.43 3.37 0.84
CA GLY A 169 3.77 2.00 0.47
C GLY A 169 3.19 1.63 -0.90
N ILE A 170 1.90 1.85 -1.11
CA ILE A 170 1.23 1.54 -2.38
C ILE A 170 1.77 2.38 -3.55
N GLU A 171 2.05 3.66 -3.36
CA GLU A 171 2.69 4.51 -4.37
C GLU A 171 4.10 4.01 -4.73
N SER A 172 4.89 3.62 -3.73
CA SER A 172 6.22 3.04 -3.92
C SER A 172 6.15 1.72 -4.68
N LEU A 173 5.16 0.87 -4.36
CA LEU A 173 4.90 -0.39 -5.06
C LEU A 173 4.57 -0.13 -6.54
N CYS A 174 3.64 0.78 -6.84
CA CYS A 174 3.28 1.15 -8.21
C CYS A 174 4.51 1.66 -8.98
N LYS A 175 5.27 2.57 -8.38
CA LYS A 175 6.49 3.14 -8.98
C LYS A 175 7.54 2.07 -9.30
N THR A 176 7.65 1.03 -8.48
CA THR A 176 8.71 0.01 -8.59
C THR A 176 8.31 -1.13 -9.51
N VAL A 177 7.07 -1.60 -9.42
CA VAL A 177 6.60 -2.80 -10.11
C VAL A 177 5.88 -2.47 -11.41
N PHE A 178 4.96 -1.51 -11.38
CA PHE A 178 4.06 -1.23 -12.50
C PHE A 178 4.68 -0.25 -13.47
N ARG A 179 5.24 0.86 -12.99
CA ARG A 179 5.75 1.94 -13.86
C ARG A 179 6.77 1.48 -14.91
N PRO A 180 7.78 0.64 -14.61
CA PRO A 180 8.74 0.19 -15.63
C PRO A 180 8.06 -0.66 -16.72
N LYS A 181 7.16 -1.56 -16.32
CA LYS A 181 6.41 -2.45 -17.23
C LYS A 181 5.44 -1.65 -18.08
N LEU A 182 4.63 -0.78 -17.46
CA LEU A 182 3.73 0.13 -18.15
C LEU A 182 4.48 1.03 -19.13
N LYS A 183 5.63 1.59 -18.73
CA LYS A 183 6.47 2.36 -19.63
C LYS A 183 6.88 1.54 -20.86
N SER A 184 7.40 0.33 -20.67
CA SER A 184 7.83 -0.53 -21.77
C SER A 184 6.67 -0.99 -22.66
N SER A 185 5.54 -1.36 -22.07
CA SER A 185 4.34 -1.79 -22.81
C SER A 185 3.74 -0.62 -23.59
N CYS A 186 3.62 0.56 -22.99
CA CYS A 186 3.15 1.75 -23.70
C CYS A 186 4.13 2.17 -24.80
N GLU A 187 5.45 2.01 -24.63
CA GLU A 187 6.42 2.35 -25.69
C GLU A 187 6.17 1.58 -27.00
N ALA A 188 5.67 0.33 -26.93
CA ALA A 188 5.28 -0.43 -28.13
C ALA A 188 4.14 0.22 -28.94
N TYR A 189 3.33 1.08 -28.31
CA TYR A 189 2.28 1.84 -29.00
C TYR A 189 2.85 2.83 -30.03
N ALA A 190 4.06 3.37 -29.78
CA ALA A 190 4.70 4.31 -30.70
C ALA A 190 5.15 3.65 -32.01
N ASP A 191 5.35 2.34 -32.00
CA ASP A 191 5.78 1.57 -33.17
C ASP A 191 4.61 1.17 -34.09
N ILE A 192 3.36 1.37 -33.63
CA ILE A 192 2.15 1.10 -34.39
C ILE A 192 1.89 2.23 -35.39
N ASN A 193 1.49 1.88 -36.61
CA ASN A 193 1.11 2.88 -37.61
C ASN A 193 -0.19 3.57 -37.21
N HIS A 194 -0.16 4.89 -37.03
CA HIS A 194 -1.32 5.73 -36.70
C HIS A 194 -1.77 6.60 -37.88
N THR A 195 -1.14 6.44 -39.05
CA THR A 195 -1.56 7.04 -40.32
C THR A 195 -2.15 5.97 -41.21
N LEU A 196 -3.46 5.77 -41.08
CA LEU A 196 -4.17 4.61 -41.63
C LEU A 196 -4.85 4.92 -42.96
N ASN A 197 -4.99 3.90 -43.80
CA ASN A 197 -5.99 3.86 -44.87
C ASN A 197 -7.16 2.94 -44.47
N ASP A 198 -8.23 2.89 -45.29
CA ASP A 198 -9.43 2.11 -44.97
C ASP A 198 -9.15 0.61 -44.79
N THR A 199 -8.22 0.04 -45.57
CA THR A 199 -7.83 -1.37 -45.45
C THR A 199 -7.14 -1.64 -44.11
N GLN A 200 -6.18 -0.80 -43.72
CA GLN A 200 -5.46 -0.93 -42.45
C GLN A 200 -6.37 -0.72 -41.25
N LEU A 201 -7.33 0.21 -41.35
CA LEU A 201 -8.35 0.39 -40.32
C LEU A 201 -9.18 -0.90 -40.17
N ALA A 202 -9.68 -1.46 -41.27
CA ALA A 202 -10.45 -2.72 -41.22
C ALA A 202 -9.63 -3.89 -40.64
N GLU A 203 -8.33 -3.95 -40.91
CA GLU A 203 -7.41 -4.93 -40.31
C GLU A 203 -7.32 -4.76 -38.78
N PHE A 204 -7.14 -3.53 -38.29
CA PHE A 204 -7.09 -3.22 -36.85
C PHE A 204 -8.44 -3.44 -36.15
N GLU A 205 -9.55 -3.21 -36.85
CA GLU A 205 -10.88 -3.47 -36.28
C GLU A 205 -11.16 -4.97 -36.12
N ALA A 206 -10.59 -5.79 -37.00
CA ALA A 206 -10.70 -7.26 -36.97
C ALA A 206 -9.74 -7.89 -35.96
N VAL A 207 -8.52 -7.34 -35.81
CA VAL A 207 -7.51 -7.79 -34.86
C VAL A 207 -6.89 -6.57 -34.20
N ASP A 208 -7.22 -6.37 -32.92
CA ASP A 208 -6.68 -5.26 -32.14
C ASP A 208 -5.14 -5.34 -32.04
N PRO A 209 -4.41 -4.28 -32.41
CA PRO A 209 -2.95 -4.33 -32.44
C PRO A 209 -2.31 -4.07 -31.06
N PHE A 210 -3.07 -3.65 -30.05
CA PHE A 210 -2.50 -3.11 -28.81
C PHE A 210 -3.34 -3.25 -27.54
N ILE A 211 -4.49 -2.59 -27.49
CA ILE A 211 -5.18 -2.29 -26.22
C ILE A 211 -5.69 -3.55 -25.52
N GLU A 212 -6.11 -4.57 -26.27
CA GLU A 212 -6.57 -5.84 -25.68
C GLU A 212 -5.42 -6.55 -24.96
N GLN A 213 -4.25 -6.64 -25.61
CA GLN A 213 -3.07 -7.25 -25.01
C GLN A 213 -2.49 -6.41 -23.87
N PHE A 214 -2.58 -5.07 -23.97
CA PHE A 214 -2.19 -4.16 -22.90
C PHE A 214 -3.06 -4.39 -21.65
N ASN A 215 -4.38 -4.43 -21.79
CA ASN A 215 -5.32 -4.67 -20.68
C ASN A 215 -5.10 -6.05 -20.05
N ALA A 216 -4.95 -7.11 -20.86
CA ALA A 216 -4.68 -8.46 -20.35
C ALA A 216 -3.38 -8.54 -19.54
N ASN A 217 -2.34 -7.81 -19.96
CA ASN A 217 -1.07 -7.74 -19.23
C ASN A 217 -1.18 -6.93 -17.93
N LEU A 218 -2.03 -5.92 -17.89
CA LEU A 218 -2.30 -5.15 -16.67
C LEU A 218 -3.08 -6.00 -15.67
N ASP A 219 -4.13 -6.68 -16.11
CA ASP A 219 -4.94 -7.59 -15.28
C ASP A 219 -4.09 -8.64 -14.60
N LYS A 220 -3.25 -9.33 -15.38
CA LYS A 220 -2.36 -10.36 -14.85
C LYS A 220 -1.43 -9.82 -13.75
N GLN A 221 -0.96 -8.58 -13.88
CA GLN A 221 -0.10 -7.96 -12.88
C GLN A 221 -0.88 -7.56 -11.63
N ILE A 222 -2.03 -6.91 -11.80
CA ILE A 222 -2.90 -6.47 -10.70
C ILE A 222 -3.37 -7.67 -9.87
N ALA A 223 -3.85 -8.74 -10.53
CA ALA A 223 -4.40 -9.93 -9.88
C ALA A 223 -3.41 -10.60 -8.90
N SER A 224 -2.10 -10.45 -9.11
CA SER A 224 -1.09 -11.00 -8.20
C SER A 224 -1.04 -10.32 -6.82
N PHE A 225 -1.62 -9.12 -6.69
CA PHE A 225 -1.64 -8.34 -5.46
C PHE A 225 -2.96 -8.44 -4.68
N GLU A 226 -4.05 -8.86 -5.32
CA GLU A 226 -5.36 -9.05 -4.69
C GLU A 226 -5.32 -9.98 -3.46
N PRO A 227 -4.67 -11.17 -3.49
CA PRO A 227 -4.66 -12.07 -2.33
C PRO A 227 -3.71 -11.64 -1.21
N VAL A 228 -2.86 -10.63 -1.42
CA VAL A 228 -1.80 -10.23 -0.48
C VAL A 228 -1.95 -8.82 0.07
N LEU A 229 -2.90 -8.03 -0.44
CA LEU A 229 -3.20 -6.68 0.05
C LEU A 229 -4.57 -6.64 0.71
N LEU A 230 -4.68 -5.88 1.80
CA LEU A 230 -5.98 -5.51 2.34
C LEU A 230 -6.83 -4.83 1.27
N LYS A 231 -8.15 -5.05 1.30
CA LYS A 231 -9.10 -4.53 0.31
C LYS A 231 -8.89 -3.04 0.01
N ASP A 232 -8.75 -2.21 1.03
CA ASP A 232 -8.56 -0.76 0.89
C ASP A 232 -7.19 -0.40 0.29
N ASN A 233 -6.15 -1.17 0.62
CA ASN A 233 -4.84 -1.04 0.00
C ASN A 233 -4.86 -1.48 -1.47
N PHE A 234 -5.58 -2.55 -1.79
CA PHE A 234 -5.77 -3.00 -3.16
C PHE A 234 -6.55 -1.97 -3.98
N GLN A 235 -7.62 -1.39 -3.43
CA GLN A 235 -8.34 -0.28 -4.08
C GLN A 235 -7.44 0.94 -4.31
N THR A 236 -6.60 1.28 -3.32
CA THR A 236 -5.60 2.36 -3.49
C THR A 236 -4.61 2.03 -4.60
N LEU A 237 -4.20 0.75 -4.72
CA LEU A 237 -3.32 0.29 -5.80
C LEU A 237 -3.97 0.45 -7.16
N LEU A 238 -5.24 0.03 -7.32
CA LEU A 238 -5.99 0.18 -8.56
C LEU A 238 -6.04 1.63 -9.02
N LEU A 239 -6.38 2.56 -8.12
CA LEU A 239 -6.40 4.00 -8.42
C LEU A 239 -5.01 4.53 -8.83
N THR A 240 -3.97 4.10 -8.10
CA THR A 240 -2.59 4.54 -8.38
C THR A 240 -2.10 3.99 -9.72
N VAL A 241 -2.44 2.75 -10.06
CA VAL A 241 -2.12 2.13 -11.34
C VAL A 241 -2.89 2.80 -12.47
N CYS A 242 -4.18 3.13 -12.28
CA CYS A 242 -4.98 3.88 -13.24
C CYS A 242 -4.33 5.22 -13.60
N SER A 243 -3.92 6.02 -12.60
CA SER A 243 -3.20 7.27 -12.84
C SER A 243 -1.84 7.08 -13.51
N GLU A 244 -1.15 5.96 -13.23
CA GLU A 244 0.10 5.64 -13.93
C GLU A 244 -0.14 5.30 -15.40
N VAL A 245 -1.17 4.49 -15.70
CA VAL A 245 -1.59 4.12 -17.06
C VAL A 245 -1.94 5.38 -17.86
N GLU A 246 -2.77 6.26 -17.31
CA GLU A 246 -3.12 7.56 -17.90
C GLU A 246 -1.85 8.31 -18.33
N ARG A 247 -0.92 8.49 -17.39
CA ARG A 247 0.33 9.23 -17.63
C ARG A 247 1.23 8.57 -18.67
N GLN A 248 1.34 7.24 -18.69
CA GLN A 248 2.18 6.53 -19.67
C GLN A 248 1.55 6.56 -21.07
N MET A 249 0.23 6.38 -21.16
CA MET A 249 -0.52 6.45 -22.41
C MET A 249 -0.50 7.85 -23.01
N GLU A 250 -0.80 8.89 -22.22
CA GLU A 250 -0.71 10.29 -22.66
C GLU A 250 0.68 10.59 -23.25
N ARG A 251 1.74 10.19 -22.53
CA ARG A 251 3.11 10.42 -22.97
C ARG A 251 3.44 9.74 -24.30
N VAL A 252 2.93 8.53 -24.56
CA VAL A 252 3.23 7.84 -25.84
C VAL A 252 2.35 8.34 -26.98
N ILE A 253 1.07 8.65 -26.72
CA ILE A 253 0.17 9.23 -27.71
C ILE A 253 0.74 10.56 -28.23
N MET A 254 1.28 11.40 -27.34
CA MET A 254 1.90 12.68 -27.73
C MET A 254 3.16 12.54 -28.61
N LYS A 255 3.73 11.33 -28.74
CA LYS A 255 4.85 11.05 -29.67
C LYS A 255 4.39 10.58 -31.04
N CYS A 256 3.13 10.17 -31.17
CA CYS A 256 2.59 9.60 -32.40
C CYS A 256 2.07 10.68 -33.35
N SER A 257 1.97 10.35 -34.63
CA SER A 257 1.35 11.21 -35.65
C SER A 257 0.07 10.55 -36.15
N PHE A 258 -1.03 11.28 -36.15
CA PHE A 258 -2.35 10.76 -36.49
C PHE A 258 -2.91 11.43 -37.74
N ASN A 259 -3.49 10.63 -38.63
CA ASN A 259 -4.46 11.13 -39.60
C ASN A 259 -5.90 10.93 -39.06
N ARG A 260 -6.92 11.28 -39.85
CA ARG A 260 -8.31 11.16 -39.38
C ARG A 260 -8.71 9.74 -39.01
N LEU A 261 -8.28 8.73 -39.77
CA LEU A 261 -8.61 7.33 -39.47
C LEU A 261 -7.86 6.82 -38.24
N GLY A 262 -6.58 7.19 -38.06
CA GLY A 262 -5.84 6.89 -36.83
C GLY A 262 -6.44 7.57 -35.59
N GLY A 263 -6.95 8.79 -35.72
CA GLY A 263 -7.68 9.45 -34.63
C GLY A 263 -8.98 8.74 -34.26
N LEU A 264 -9.66 8.09 -35.22
CA LEU A 264 -10.84 7.27 -34.96
C LEU A 264 -10.47 5.98 -34.21
N GLN A 265 -9.37 5.33 -34.61
CA GLN A 265 -8.84 4.15 -33.92
C GLN A 265 -8.44 4.49 -32.48
N LEU A 266 -7.70 5.57 -32.27
CA LEU A 266 -7.30 6.04 -30.94
C LEU A 266 -8.52 6.27 -30.02
N ASP A 267 -9.58 6.88 -30.56
CA ASP A 267 -10.80 7.11 -29.79
C ASP A 267 -11.49 5.80 -29.38
N ARG A 268 -11.49 4.78 -30.25
CA ARG A 268 -11.98 3.43 -29.91
C ARG A 268 -11.14 2.79 -28.80
N GLU A 269 -9.81 2.81 -28.94
CA GLU A 269 -8.88 2.25 -27.95
C GLU A 269 -8.99 2.95 -26.60
N TYR A 270 -9.12 4.29 -26.61
CA TYR A 270 -9.34 5.06 -25.39
C TYR A 270 -10.65 4.66 -24.70
N ARG A 271 -11.74 4.47 -25.44
CA ARG A 271 -13.00 3.99 -24.88
C ARG A 271 -12.87 2.58 -24.30
N GLN A 272 -12.15 1.68 -24.96
CA GLN A 272 -11.88 0.33 -24.45
C GLN A 272 -11.04 0.36 -23.16
N LEU A 273 -9.99 1.18 -23.13
CA LEU A 273 -9.16 1.38 -21.93
C LEU A 273 -9.97 1.97 -20.77
N SER A 274 -10.78 3.00 -21.05
CA SER A 274 -11.63 3.65 -20.04
C SER A 274 -12.69 2.70 -19.48
N ALA A 275 -13.32 1.88 -20.34
CA ALA A 275 -14.26 0.87 -19.91
C ALA A 275 -13.59 -0.19 -19.01
N TYR A 276 -12.38 -0.62 -19.39
CA TYR A 276 -11.59 -1.56 -18.62
C TYR A 276 -11.19 -1.00 -17.24
N LEU A 277 -10.65 0.22 -17.17
CA LEU A 277 -10.21 0.84 -15.91
C LEU A 277 -11.37 1.21 -14.96
N SER A 278 -12.61 1.29 -15.48
CA SER A 278 -13.80 1.62 -14.70
C SER A 278 -14.63 0.41 -14.29
N GLY A 279 -14.33 -0.78 -14.85
CA GLY A 279 -15.01 -2.05 -14.54
C GLY A 279 -14.37 -2.75 -13.36
#